data_AF-A0A7X5FR27-F1
#
_entry.id   AF-A0A7X5FR27-F1
#
_cell.length_a   1.000
_cell.length_b   1.000
_cell.length_c   1.000
_cell.angle_alpha   90.00
_cell.angle_beta   90.00
_cell.angle_gamma   90.00
#
_symmetry.space_group_name_H-M   'P 1'
#
loop_
_entity.id
_entity.type
_entity.pdbx_description
1 polymer ?
#
loop_
_entity_poly.entity_id
_entity_poly.type
_entity_poly.pdbx_seq_one_letter_code
_entity_poly.pdbx_strand_id
1 'polypeptide(L)'
;MVAPKEDLVKKPRAPRKTVAKKDTTVESVAHMEEVNARHISENTKEIKSNSSMLHLLYGVIIVLMLIIAGLAFFVGANMGNNNNTSGIVAATPAEDIEVVVYDDARCTDCQTDEIVGQLESLPFLAGATFVRKDFSDAGVESYLKDNNVTLLPAITFNTNSISGGTQITDFLTALPDNNYTLALPSTFDPYATRSDKGFLQLGDNSEIVTAIKADGYIDGNLDAQITWIEYSDVQCPFCAKLHNEGTPEAIKAKYGDDINIVFQHFPLDFHAQAQKGAEGLECIAEQDESVLYPIIAQLYEKYPNQDMTIPGLIEIAGSNNINGEELQTCIDSGKYAEKVTSQMAIGQDAFGITGTPGNVLVNNATGEYEVISGAYPASAFEAVIDSMLK
;
A
#
# COMPACT_ATOMS: atom_id res chain seq x y z
N MET A 1 -13.48 -75.95 -40.79
CA MET A 1 -12.63 -77.15 -40.91
C MET A 1 -11.22 -76.78 -40.45
N VAL A 2 -10.57 -77.74 -39.80
CA VAL A 2 -9.44 -77.63 -38.87
C VAL A 2 -8.13 -77.14 -39.49
N ALA A 3 -7.38 -76.29 -38.76
CA ALA A 3 -5.92 -76.40 -38.60
C ALA A 3 -5.43 -75.56 -37.39
N PRO A 4 -4.62 -76.11 -36.46
CA PRO A 4 -4.16 -75.45 -35.24
C PRO A 4 -2.65 -75.12 -35.17
N LYS A 5 -2.33 -74.23 -34.22
CA LYS A 5 -1.12 -74.04 -33.36
C LYS A 5 0.29 -73.97 -33.96
N GLU A 6 1.04 -72.94 -33.53
CA GLU A 6 2.44 -73.09 -33.09
C GLU A 6 2.78 -72.10 -31.95
N ASP A 7 3.36 -72.64 -30.89
CA ASP A 7 3.88 -71.97 -29.69
C ASP A 7 5.24 -71.30 -29.98
N LEU A 8 5.47 -70.09 -29.46
CA LEU A 8 6.83 -69.53 -29.35
C LEU A 8 7.14 -69.07 -27.92
N VAL A 9 7.95 -69.90 -27.28
CA VAL A 9 8.64 -69.72 -26.01
C VAL A 9 9.80 -68.71 -26.16
N LYS A 10 9.99 -67.90 -25.12
CA LYS A 10 10.92 -66.77 -24.97
C LYS A 10 12.42 -67.14 -25.12
N LYS A 11 13.21 -66.23 -25.71
CA LYS A 11 14.68 -66.13 -25.51
C LYS A 11 15.04 -65.00 -24.53
N PRO A 12 16.02 -65.17 -23.62
CA PRO A 12 16.41 -64.15 -22.65
C PRO A 12 17.34 -63.09 -23.26
N ARG A 13 17.18 -61.84 -22.82
CA ARG A 13 18.01 -60.67 -23.19
C ARG A 13 19.23 -60.59 -22.27
N ALA A 14 20.41 -60.31 -22.83
CA ALA A 14 21.67 -60.15 -22.11
C ALA A 14 21.67 -58.91 -21.16
N PRO A 15 22.48 -58.91 -20.07
CA PRO A 15 22.50 -57.82 -19.11
C PRO A 15 23.21 -56.57 -19.65
N ARG A 16 22.62 -55.40 -19.39
CA ARG A 16 23.14 -54.08 -19.78
C ARG A 16 24.17 -53.63 -18.74
N LYS A 17 25.36 -53.21 -19.21
CA LYS A 17 26.41 -52.62 -18.37
C LYS A 17 25.91 -51.32 -17.72
N THR A 18 26.10 -51.20 -16.40
CA THR A 18 25.92 -49.97 -15.63
C THR A 18 27.06 -49.00 -15.92
N VAL A 19 26.74 -47.80 -16.40
CA VAL A 19 27.65 -46.66 -16.47
C VAL A 19 27.32 -45.75 -15.30
N ALA A 20 28.31 -45.43 -14.47
CA ALA A 20 28.18 -44.51 -13.36
C ALA A 20 27.85 -43.09 -13.88
N LYS A 21 26.74 -42.52 -13.41
CA LYS A 21 26.41 -41.10 -13.61
C LYS A 21 27.29 -40.28 -12.65
N LYS A 22 28.03 -39.34 -13.20
CA LYS A 22 28.72 -38.29 -12.43
C LYS A 22 27.67 -37.24 -12.06
N ASP A 23 27.57 -36.89 -10.78
CA ASP A 23 26.62 -35.89 -10.25
C ASP A 23 26.89 -34.51 -10.87
N THR A 24 26.03 -34.09 -11.79
CA THR A 24 26.01 -32.75 -12.41
C THR A 24 24.93 -31.84 -11.81
N THR A 25 24.23 -32.29 -10.77
CA THR A 25 23.09 -31.58 -10.15
C THR A 25 23.53 -30.58 -9.08
N VAL A 26 24.69 -30.78 -8.44
CA VAL A 26 25.13 -29.92 -7.32
C VAL A 26 25.76 -28.62 -7.82
N GLU A 27 26.54 -28.65 -8.92
CA GLU A 27 27.11 -27.43 -9.53
C GLU A 27 26.06 -26.56 -10.23
N SER A 28 24.99 -27.16 -10.78
CA SER A 28 23.92 -26.39 -11.44
C SER A 28 23.01 -25.66 -10.45
N VAL A 29 22.77 -26.23 -9.27
CA VAL A 29 21.92 -25.61 -8.23
C VAL A 29 22.65 -24.44 -7.58
N ALA A 30 23.94 -24.61 -7.25
CA ALA A 30 24.75 -23.53 -6.67
C ALA A 30 24.89 -22.33 -7.63
N HIS A 31 24.99 -22.57 -8.95
CA HIS A 31 25.06 -21.49 -9.94
C HIS A 31 23.70 -20.78 -10.12
N MET A 32 22.59 -21.51 -9.98
CA MET A 32 21.24 -20.94 -10.07
C MET A 32 20.90 -20.11 -8.83
N GLU A 33 21.31 -20.55 -7.63
CA GLU A 33 21.16 -19.78 -6.38
C GLU A 33 21.97 -18.48 -6.42
N GLU A 34 23.18 -18.49 -6.99
CA GLU A 34 24.04 -17.30 -7.07
C GLU A 34 23.53 -16.28 -8.10
N VAL A 35 22.97 -16.75 -9.23
CA VAL A 35 22.31 -15.88 -10.23
C VAL A 35 21.00 -15.32 -9.67
N ASN A 36 20.21 -16.12 -8.96
CA ASN A 36 18.98 -15.67 -8.32
C ASN A 36 19.27 -14.63 -7.22
N ALA A 37 20.30 -14.83 -6.40
CA ALA A 37 20.71 -13.86 -5.38
C ALA A 37 21.18 -12.52 -5.99
N ARG A 38 21.85 -12.54 -7.15
CA ARG A 38 22.23 -11.31 -7.86
C ARG A 38 21.03 -10.60 -8.48
N HIS A 39 20.10 -11.33 -9.11
CA HIS A 39 18.86 -10.74 -9.63
C HIS A 39 17.96 -10.21 -8.51
N ILE A 40 17.88 -10.89 -7.37
CA ILE A 40 17.17 -10.39 -6.18
C ILE A 40 17.84 -9.12 -5.67
N SER A 41 19.18 -9.05 -5.62
CA SER A 41 19.93 -7.85 -5.21
C SER A 41 19.78 -6.67 -6.17
N GLU A 42 19.69 -6.92 -7.47
CA GLU A 42 19.49 -5.88 -8.49
C GLU A 42 18.03 -5.39 -8.47
N ASN A 43 17.06 -6.30 -8.35
CA ASN A 43 15.65 -5.97 -8.20
C ASN A 43 15.36 -5.26 -6.86
N THR A 44 15.99 -5.61 -5.74
CA THR A 44 15.82 -4.85 -4.49
C THR A 44 16.43 -3.45 -4.58
N LYS A 45 17.50 -3.26 -5.35
CA LYS A 45 18.03 -1.93 -5.63
C LYS A 45 17.10 -1.11 -6.53
N GLU A 46 16.52 -1.71 -7.56
CA GLU A 46 15.53 -1.04 -8.41
C GLU A 46 14.20 -0.77 -7.68
N ILE A 47 13.74 -1.67 -6.79
CA ILE A 47 12.53 -1.49 -5.98
C ILE A 47 12.74 -0.37 -4.94
N LYS A 48 13.88 -0.36 -4.23
CA LYS A 48 14.25 0.79 -3.38
C LYS A 48 14.37 2.06 -4.20
N SER A 49 14.93 2.00 -5.42
CA SER A 49 15.03 3.15 -6.32
C SER A 49 13.66 3.66 -6.77
N ASN A 50 12.68 2.79 -7.07
CA ASN A 50 11.37 3.18 -7.61
C ASN A 50 10.36 3.59 -6.52
N SER A 51 10.39 2.95 -5.34
CA SER A 51 9.65 3.41 -4.16
C SER A 51 10.20 4.75 -3.66
N SER A 52 11.54 4.87 -3.60
CA SER A 52 12.21 6.16 -3.37
C SER A 52 11.85 7.16 -4.45
N MET A 53 11.69 6.78 -5.73
CA MET A 53 11.32 7.71 -6.81
C MET A 53 9.88 8.23 -6.71
N LEU A 54 8.92 7.40 -6.29
CA LEU A 54 7.52 7.79 -6.12
C LEU A 54 7.33 8.69 -4.89
N HIS A 55 8.06 8.42 -3.80
CA HIS A 55 8.04 9.30 -2.62
C HIS A 55 8.92 10.54 -2.80
N LEU A 56 10.02 10.44 -3.56
CA LEU A 56 10.74 11.59 -4.12
C LEU A 56 9.74 12.47 -4.82
N LEU A 57 8.90 11.94 -5.72
CA LEU A 57 7.94 12.76 -6.45
C LEU A 57 7.00 13.56 -5.53
N TYR A 58 6.53 13.03 -4.40
CA TYR A 58 5.64 13.77 -3.49
C TYR A 58 6.36 14.76 -2.57
N GLY A 59 7.49 14.38 -1.96
CA GLY A 59 8.34 15.31 -1.19
C GLY A 59 8.88 16.42 -2.09
N VAL A 60 9.34 16.04 -3.29
CA VAL A 60 9.72 16.96 -4.36
C VAL A 60 8.53 17.77 -4.86
N ILE A 61 7.28 17.29 -4.91
CA ILE A 61 6.12 18.12 -5.31
C ILE A 61 5.82 19.19 -4.27
N ILE A 62 5.74 18.85 -2.98
CA ILE A 62 5.52 19.85 -1.92
C ILE A 62 6.66 20.85 -1.97
N VAL A 63 7.92 20.39 -2.00
CA VAL A 63 9.08 21.27 -2.04
C VAL A 63 9.25 22.01 -3.38
N LEU A 64 8.85 21.46 -4.52
CA LEU A 64 8.79 22.19 -5.81
C LEU A 64 7.74 23.29 -5.73
N MET A 65 6.58 23.02 -5.11
CA MET A 65 5.58 24.05 -4.87
C MET A 65 6.18 25.15 -3.98
N LEU A 66 6.95 24.80 -2.95
CA LEU A 66 7.67 25.76 -2.09
C LEU A 66 8.83 26.49 -2.80
N ILE A 67 9.48 25.89 -3.79
CA ILE A 67 10.54 26.51 -4.61
C ILE A 67 9.95 27.45 -5.67
N ILE A 68 8.94 26.99 -6.42
CA ILE A 68 8.18 27.78 -7.39
C ILE A 68 7.57 29.01 -6.70
N ALA A 69 7.11 28.81 -5.46
CA ALA A 69 6.63 29.88 -4.61
C ALA A 69 7.65 30.99 -4.34
N GLY A 70 8.85 30.61 -3.90
CA GLY A 70 9.93 31.56 -3.62
C GLY A 70 10.44 32.27 -4.88
N LEU A 71 10.47 31.58 -6.02
CA LEU A 71 10.86 32.15 -7.32
C LEU A 71 9.87 33.22 -7.84
N ALA A 72 8.56 33.03 -7.63
CA ALA A 72 7.55 34.02 -8.03
C ALA A 72 7.73 35.37 -7.30
N PHE A 73 8.20 35.34 -6.05
CA PHE A 73 8.46 36.54 -5.25
C PHE A 73 9.74 37.29 -5.69
N PHE A 74 10.80 36.56 -6.07
CA PHE A 74 12.05 37.17 -6.57
C PHE A 74 11.85 37.95 -7.87
N VAL A 75 10.90 37.54 -8.73
CA VAL A 75 10.53 38.29 -9.93
C VAL A 75 9.66 39.51 -9.60
N GLY A 76 8.76 39.39 -8.61
CA GLY A 76 7.88 40.50 -8.16
C GLY A 76 8.63 41.65 -7.47
N ALA A 77 9.69 41.36 -6.71
CA ALA A 77 10.50 42.37 -6.04
C ALA A 77 11.39 43.19 -6.99
N ASN A 78 11.65 42.69 -8.21
CA ASN A 78 12.57 43.34 -9.16
C ASN A 78 11.86 44.24 -10.21
N MET A 79 10.53 44.34 -10.17
CA MET A 79 9.75 45.20 -11.08
C MET A 79 9.09 46.40 -10.38
N GLY A 80 9.44 46.68 -9.12
CA GLY A 80 8.90 47.78 -8.34
C GLY A 80 9.97 48.76 -7.85
N ASN A 81 9.92 49.98 -8.42
CA ASN A 81 10.26 51.25 -7.77
C ASN A 81 11.64 51.90 -8.06
N ASN A 82 11.66 52.74 -9.10
CA ASN A 82 12.48 53.95 -9.11
C ASN A 82 11.76 55.03 -8.30
N ASN A 83 12.24 55.37 -7.09
CA ASN A 83 12.32 56.75 -6.57
C ASN A 83 12.90 56.81 -5.13
N ASN A 84 13.91 57.67 -4.99
CA ASN A 84 14.57 58.22 -3.80
C ASN A 84 13.68 58.41 -2.55
N THR A 85 14.10 57.93 -1.36
CA THR A 85 14.79 58.71 -0.30
C THR A 85 15.02 57.88 0.97
N SER A 86 16.10 58.24 1.66
CA SER A 86 16.70 57.62 2.84
C SER A 86 15.75 57.30 3.99
N GLY A 87 15.84 56.06 4.45
CA GLY A 87 15.34 55.58 5.73
C GLY A 87 15.78 54.13 5.87
N ILE A 88 17.02 53.91 6.33
CA ILE A 88 17.46 52.60 6.77
C ILE A 88 16.66 52.30 8.04
N VAL A 89 15.47 51.73 7.86
CA VAL A 89 14.81 50.98 8.92
C VAL A 89 15.65 49.72 9.03
N ALA A 90 16.44 49.61 10.09
CA ALA A 90 17.07 48.35 10.43
C ALA A 90 15.96 47.31 10.45
N ALA A 91 16.06 46.30 9.57
CA ALA A 91 15.26 45.11 9.70
C ALA A 91 15.46 44.62 11.14
N THR A 92 14.38 44.63 11.92
CA THR A 92 14.34 43.88 13.18
C THR A 92 14.88 42.48 12.88
N PRO A 93 15.76 41.92 13.73
CA PRO A 93 16.23 40.55 13.50
C PRO A 93 14.99 39.68 13.34
N ALA A 94 14.90 38.97 12.22
CA ALA A 94 13.89 37.94 12.04
C ALA A 94 13.92 37.10 13.32
N GLU A 95 12.77 36.84 13.93
CA GLU A 95 12.69 35.90 15.06
C GLU A 95 13.51 34.66 14.70
N ASP A 96 14.38 34.21 15.60
CA ASP A 96 15.20 33.01 15.35
C ASP A 96 14.23 31.87 15.05
N ILE A 97 14.13 31.48 13.78
CA ILE A 97 13.21 30.42 13.34
C ILE A 97 13.78 29.12 13.87
N GLU A 98 13.02 28.45 14.73
CA GLU A 98 13.33 27.10 15.20
C GLU A 98 12.45 26.12 14.43
N VAL A 99 13.10 25.13 13.83
CA VAL A 99 12.46 24.01 13.14
C VAL A 99 12.79 22.75 13.94
N VAL A 100 11.78 22.16 14.57
CA VAL A 100 11.93 20.89 15.31
C VAL A 100 11.38 19.76 14.46
N VAL A 101 12.22 18.75 14.24
CA VAL A 101 11.90 17.54 13.49
C VAL A 101 11.75 16.41 14.49
N TYR A 102 10.55 15.87 14.57
CA TYR A 102 10.23 14.69 15.35
C TYR A 102 10.28 13.47 14.44
N ASP A 103 11.11 12.50 14.81
CA ASP A 103 11.25 11.23 14.10
C ASP A 103 11.20 10.04 15.06
N ASP A 104 11.32 8.84 14.51
CA ASP A 104 11.35 7.61 15.28
C ASP A 104 12.26 6.62 14.58
N ALA A 105 13.26 6.10 15.28
CA ALA A 105 14.19 5.11 14.73
C ALA A 105 13.52 3.85 14.16
N ARG A 106 12.29 3.52 14.58
CA ARG A 106 11.49 2.40 14.05
C ARG A 106 10.91 2.69 12.67
N CYS A 107 10.85 3.95 12.24
CA CYS A 107 10.35 4.31 10.93
C CYS A 107 11.47 4.31 9.88
N THR A 108 11.66 3.18 9.20
CA THR A 108 12.73 3.04 8.19
C THR A 108 12.45 3.79 6.89
N ASP A 109 11.18 4.05 6.61
CA ASP A 109 10.73 4.60 5.32
C ASP A 109 10.24 6.06 5.44
N CYS A 110 10.42 6.70 6.60
CA CYS A 110 9.99 8.08 6.86
C CYS A 110 10.74 9.15 6.05
N GLN A 111 11.86 8.81 5.42
CA GLN A 111 12.69 9.72 4.60
C GLN A 111 13.03 11.07 5.29
N THR A 112 13.11 11.08 6.63
CA THR A 112 13.30 12.31 7.42
C THR A 112 14.51 13.12 6.94
N ASP A 113 15.62 12.45 6.61
CA ASP A 113 16.83 13.12 6.13
C ASP A 113 16.64 13.88 4.82
N GLU A 114 15.86 13.32 3.89
CA GLU A 114 15.59 13.94 2.59
C GLU A 114 14.71 15.17 2.76
N ILE A 115 13.64 15.05 3.57
CA ILE A 115 12.71 16.15 3.87
C ILE A 115 13.47 17.30 4.55
N VAL A 116 14.30 16.98 5.55
CA VAL A 116 15.10 17.99 6.26
C VAL A 116 16.10 18.66 5.33
N GLY A 117 16.83 17.89 4.51
CA GLY A 117 17.78 18.46 3.55
C GLY A 117 17.11 19.38 2.52
N GLN A 118 15.88 19.07 2.13
CA GLN A 118 15.08 19.94 1.28
C GLN A 118 14.67 21.23 2.00
N LEU A 119 14.21 21.16 3.25
CA LEU A 119 13.88 22.35 4.05
C LEU A 119 15.10 23.25 4.27
N GLU A 120 16.25 22.67 4.62
CA GLU A 120 17.52 23.40 4.81
C GLU A 120 17.96 24.13 3.52
N SER A 121 17.59 23.63 2.34
CA SER A 121 17.90 24.28 1.06
C SER A 121 17.06 25.51 0.75
N LEU A 122 15.99 25.77 1.52
CA LEU A 122 15.06 26.87 1.26
C LEU A 122 15.64 28.21 1.70
N PRO A 123 15.75 29.21 0.80
CA PRO A 123 16.42 30.49 1.11
C PRO A 123 15.83 31.27 2.28
N PHE A 124 14.53 31.13 2.56
CA PHE A 124 13.87 31.83 3.67
C PHE A 124 14.06 31.13 5.03
N LEU A 125 14.55 29.89 5.04
CA LEU A 125 15.02 29.19 6.26
C LEU A 125 16.53 29.38 6.45
N ALA A 126 17.18 30.24 5.66
CA ALA A 126 18.59 30.56 5.86
C ALA A 126 18.79 31.18 7.25
N GLY A 127 19.53 30.47 8.11
CA GLY A 127 19.76 30.87 9.49
C GLY A 127 18.76 30.31 10.52
N ALA A 128 17.79 29.51 10.08
CA ALA A 128 16.94 28.76 11.00
C ALA A 128 17.76 27.71 11.79
N THR A 129 17.37 27.46 13.03
CA THR A 129 17.93 26.40 13.86
C THR A 129 17.12 25.13 13.69
N PHE A 130 17.77 24.05 13.24
CA PHE A 130 17.14 22.74 13.11
C PHE A 130 17.48 21.87 14.33
N VAL A 131 16.45 21.34 14.98
CA VAL A 131 16.56 20.43 16.14
C VAL A 131 15.89 19.12 15.77
N ARG A 132 16.57 17.99 15.99
CA ARG A 132 15.96 16.66 15.88
C ARG A 132 15.63 16.11 17.26
N LYS A 133 14.48 15.45 17.36
CA LYS A 133 14.02 14.77 18.57
C LYS A 133 13.44 13.41 18.18
N ASP A 134 13.96 12.36 18.79
CA ASP A 134 13.41 11.02 18.60
C ASP A 134 12.18 10.83 19.49
N PHE A 135 11.20 10.07 19.02
CA PHE A 135 9.97 9.77 19.76
C PHE A 135 10.24 9.17 21.15
N SER A 136 11.33 8.41 21.30
CA SER A 136 11.76 7.82 22.57
C SER A 136 12.44 8.81 23.53
N ASP A 137 12.74 10.04 23.09
CA ASP A 137 13.33 11.06 23.96
C ASP A 137 12.34 11.50 25.04
N ALA A 138 12.89 11.84 26.22
CA ALA A 138 12.09 12.22 27.38
C ALA A 138 11.19 13.43 27.08
N GLY A 139 9.88 13.24 27.22
CA GLY A 139 8.87 14.29 27.05
C GLY A 139 8.37 14.50 25.62
N VAL A 140 8.96 13.86 24.61
CA VAL A 140 8.52 13.98 23.21
C VAL A 140 7.15 13.36 23.01
N GLU A 141 6.94 12.13 23.48
CA GLU A 141 5.63 11.46 23.40
C GLU A 141 4.50 12.32 23.99
N SER A 142 4.72 12.88 25.19
CA SER A 142 3.72 13.73 25.85
C SER A 142 3.46 15.01 25.05
N TYR A 143 4.51 15.65 24.56
CA TYR A 143 4.39 16.85 23.73
C TYR A 143 3.57 16.60 22.46
N LEU A 144 3.86 15.51 21.75
CA LEU A 144 3.17 15.16 20.51
C LEU A 144 1.69 14.84 20.77
N LYS A 145 1.38 14.09 21.84
CA LYS A 145 0.00 13.82 22.26
C LYS A 145 -0.76 15.09 22.61
N ASP A 146 -0.17 15.96 23.43
CA ASP A 146 -0.81 17.21 23.85
C ASP A 146 -1.08 18.17 22.68
N ASN A 147 -0.31 18.03 21.59
CA ASN A 147 -0.47 18.80 20.36
C ASN A 147 -1.18 18.03 19.22
N ASN A 148 -1.80 16.88 19.50
CA ASN A 148 -2.52 16.06 18.52
C ASN A 148 -1.68 15.64 17.29
N VAL A 149 -0.37 15.46 17.47
CA VAL A 149 0.51 14.94 16.43
C VAL A 149 0.53 13.41 16.53
N THR A 150 -0.16 12.77 15.59
CA THR A 150 -0.42 11.33 15.59
C THR A 150 0.51 10.53 14.68
N LEU A 151 1.21 11.17 13.74
CA LEU A 151 2.01 10.52 12.71
C LEU A 151 3.39 11.19 12.59
N LEU A 152 4.42 10.38 12.30
CA LEU A 152 5.81 10.83 12.09
C LEU A 152 6.30 10.52 10.66
N PRO A 153 7.27 11.29 10.12
CA PRO A 153 7.94 12.41 10.78
C PRO A 153 6.99 13.61 10.90
N ALA A 154 7.18 14.42 11.93
CA ALA A 154 6.46 15.67 12.13
C ALA A 154 7.44 16.83 12.22
N ILE A 155 7.13 17.96 11.60
CA ILE A 155 8.02 19.11 11.55
C ILE A 155 7.25 20.31 12.08
N THR A 156 7.76 20.90 13.16
CA THR A 156 7.14 22.05 13.81
C THR A 156 8.00 23.30 13.71
N PHE A 157 7.36 24.44 13.58
CA PHE A 157 7.94 25.77 13.53
C PHE A 157 7.46 26.58 14.72
N ASN A 158 8.35 27.34 15.35
CA ASN A 158 7.99 28.26 16.43
C ASN A 158 7.22 29.51 15.95
N THR A 159 7.16 29.75 14.64
CA THR A 159 6.49 30.90 14.03
C THR A 159 5.88 30.54 12.68
N ASN A 160 4.78 31.19 12.31
CA ASN A 160 4.23 31.17 10.95
C ASN A 160 4.64 32.42 10.15
N SER A 161 5.35 33.38 10.76
CA SER A 161 5.72 34.64 10.12
C SER A 161 7.04 34.51 9.36
N ILE A 162 7.10 33.52 8.47
CA ILE A 162 8.30 33.20 7.69
C ILE A 162 8.45 34.22 6.56
N SER A 163 9.35 35.19 6.73
CA SER A 163 9.54 36.29 5.79
C SER A 163 9.88 35.79 4.38
N GLY A 164 9.03 36.10 3.40
CA GLY A 164 9.21 35.71 1.99
C GLY A 164 8.57 34.36 1.59
N GLY A 165 7.86 33.69 2.51
CA GLY A 165 7.34 32.33 2.32
C GLY A 165 5.82 32.20 2.40
N THR A 166 5.03 33.09 1.79
CA THR A 166 3.55 33.08 1.81
C THR A 166 2.91 31.72 1.45
N GLN A 167 3.65 30.82 0.82
CA GLN A 167 3.15 29.50 0.42
C GLN A 167 3.50 28.38 1.41
N ILE A 168 4.56 28.48 2.24
CA ILE A 168 4.72 27.51 3.35
C ILE A 168 3.62 27.72 4.37
N THR A 169 3.29 28.99 4.66
CA THR A 169 2.28 29.32 5.66
C THR A 169 0.92 28.69 5.36
N ASP A 170 0.62 28.42 4.09
CA ASP A 170 -0.60 27.75 3.65
C ASP A 170 -0.61 26.24 4.00
N PHE A 171 0.56 25.64 4.23
CA PHE A 171 0.73 24.25 4.67
C PHE A 171 1.01 24.11 6.17
N LEU A 172 1.10 25.23 6.89
CA LEU A 172 1.31 25.24 8.33
C LEU A 172 -0.04 25.23 9.06
N THR A 173 -0.20 24.27 9.98
CA THR A 173 -1.36 24.18 10.85
C THR A 173 -0.98 24.58 12.27
N ALA A 174 -1.75 25.48 12.88
CA ALA A 174 -1.51 25.91 14.25
C ALA A 174 -1.71 24.75 15.24
N LEU A 175 -0.75 24.58 16.14
CA LEU A 175 -0.80 23.63 17.24
C LEU A 175 -1.36 24.29 18.52
N PRO A 176 -1.90 23.51 19.47
CA PRO A 176 -2.41 24.02 20.75
C PRO A 176 -1.42 24.88 21.56
N ASP A 177 -0.11 24.67 21.41
CA ASP A 177 0.95 25.41 22.09
C ASP A 177 1.35 26.73 21.40
N ASN A 178 0.65 27.13 20.32
CA ASN A 178 0.97 28.26 19.43
C ASN A 178 2.20 28.07 18.54
N ASN A 179 2.74 26.86 18.44
CA ASN A 179 3.64 26.49 17.35
C ASN A 179 2.82 26.07 16.12
N TYR A 180 3.52 25.69 15.05
CA TYR A 180 2.90 25.32 13.77
C TYR A 180 3.49 24.03 13.24
N THR A 181 2.67 23.09 12.78
CA THR A 181 3.15 21.86 12.13
C THR A 181 3.02 21.96 10.61
N LEU A 182 4.01 21.44 9.89
CA LEU A 182 3.93 21.25 8.45
C LEU A 182 3.12 20.00 8.13
N ALA A 183 2.13 20.13 7.26
CA ALA A 183 1.38 18.99 6.74
C ALA A 183 2.30 18.10 5.88
N LEU A 184 2.66 16.94 6.41
CA LEU A 184 3.42 15.92 5.70
C LEU A 184 2.52 14.72 5.41
N PRO A 185 2.70 14.02 4.28
CA PRO A 185 2.08 12.72 4.05
C PRO A 185 2.81 11.65 4.88
N SER A 186 2.78 11.77 6.21
CA SER A 186 3.31 10.77 7.13
C SER A 186 2.31 9.63 7.30
N THR A 187 2.80 8.40 7.40
CA THR A 187 1.99 7.19 7.60
C THR A 187 2.41 6.41 8.83
N PHE A 188 3.53 6.77 9.46
CA PHE A 188 4.05 6.05 10.61
C PHE A 188 3.39 6.53 11.90
N ASP A 189 2.57 5.67 12.50
CA ASP A 189 2.04 5.87 13.85
C ASP A 189 3.06 5.37 14.90
N PRO A 190 3.72 6.26 15.67
CA PRO A 190 4.67 5.87 16.70
C PRO A 190 4.01 5.25 17.95
N TYR A 191 2.70 5.45 18.14
CA TYR A 191 1.92 4.92 19.26
C TYR A 191 1.42 3.50 19.00
N ALA A 192 1.41 3.06 17.74
CA ALA A 192 1.02 1.70 17.40
C ALA A 192 1.95 0.65 18.03
N THR A 193 1.35 -0.39 18.59
CA THR A 193 2.09 -1.51 19.17
C THR A 193 2.70 -2.35 18.07
N ARG A 194 3.96 -2.73 18.22
CA ARG A 194 4.71 -3.54 17.26
C ARG A 194 5.37 -4.74 17.91
N SER A 195 5.54 -5.82 17.16
CA SER A 195 6.35 -6.96 17.59
C SER A 195 7.83 -6.65 17.56
N ASP A 196 8.65 -7.56 18.10
CA ASP A 196 10.12 -7.48 18.01
C ASP A 196 10.63 -7.51 16.55
N LYS A 197 9.79 -7.95 15.60
CA LYS A 197 10.08 -7.94 14.16
C LYS A 197 9.67 -6.62 13.48
N GLY A 198 9.03 -5.69 14.20
CA GLY A 198 8.57 -4.41 13.69
C GLY A 198 7.15 -4.41 13.11
N PHE A 199 6.48 -5.55 13.03
CA PHE A 199 5.10 -5.64 12.53
C PHE A 199 4.10 -5.04 13.50
N LEU A 200 3.05 -4.42 12.98
CA LEU A 200 1.92 -3.93 13.78
C LEU A 200 1.22 -5.10 14.47
N GLN A 201 0.63 -4.84 15.62
CA GLN A 201 -0.04 -5.86 16.43
C GLN A 201 -1.53 -5.55 16.55
N LEU A 202 -2.38 -6.53 16.22
CA LEU A 202 -3.84 -6.41 16.37
C LEU A 202 -4.26 -6.20 17.83
N GLY A 203 -3.44 -6.65 18.79
CA GLY A 203 -3.76 -6.58 20.22
C GLY A 203 -5.07 -7.28 20.53
N ASP A 204 -5.95 -6.60 21.28
CA ASP A 204 -7.26 -7.15 21.67
C ASP A 204 -8.23 -7.33 20.49
N ASN A 205 -7.93 -6.77 19.31
CA ASN A 205 -8.78 -6.87 18.12
C ASN A 205 -8.56 -8.15 17.30
N SER A 206 -7.96 -9.20 17.85
CA SER A 206 -7.67 -10.45 17.12
C SER A 206 -8.89 -11.11 16.44
N GLU A 207 -10.10 -10.90 16.96
CA GLU A 207 -11.35 -11.41 16.36
C GLU A 207 -11.72 -10.70 15.05
N ILE A 208 -11.17 -9.51 14.77
CA ILE A 208 -11.53 -8.70 13.59
C ILE A 208 -11.27 -9.46 12.28
N VAL A 209 -10.18 -10.23 12.21
CA VAL A 209 -9.82 -11.01 11.02
C VAL A 209 -10.84 -12.11 10.77
N THR A 210 -11.40 -12.69 11.84
CA THR A 210 -12.46 -13.70 11.73
C THR A 210 -13.75 -13.06 11.21
N ALA A 211 -14.11 -11.88 11.69
CA ALA A 211 -15.26 -11.12 11.19
C ALA A 211 -15.08 -10.74 9.70
N ILE A 212 -13.90 -10.24 9.34
CA ILE A 212 -13.54 -9.90 7.96
C ILE A 212 -13.62 -11.13 7.05
N LYS A 213 -13.12 -12.29 7.48
CA LYS A 213 -13.26 -13.54 6.72
C LYS A 213 -14.72 -13.96 6.55
N ALA A 214 -15.56 -13.78 7.58
CA ALA A 214 -16.97 -14.13 7.51
C ALA A 214 -17.78 -13.22 6.58
N ASP A 215 -17.41 -11.95 6.48
CA ASP A 215 -18.10 -10.96 5.65
C ASP A 215 -17.47 -10.78 4.26
N GLY A 216 -16.24 -11.23 4.06
CA GLY A 216 -15.50 -11.14 2.80
C GLY A 216 -15.52 -12.41 1.98
N TYR A 217 -14.81 -12.36 0.86
CA TYR A 217 -14.68 -13.49 -0.07
C TYR A 217 -13.30 -14.10 0.01
N ILE A 218 -13.22 -15.42 0.11
CA ILE A 218 -11.96 -16.09 0.44
C ILE A 218 -11.50 -16.94 -0.74
N ASP A 219 -10.31 -16.63 -1.26
CA ASP A 219 -9.55 -17.53 -2.15
C ASP A 219 -8.46 -18.26 -1.36
N GLY A 220 -8.69 -19.55 -1.11
CA GLY A 220 -7.72 -20.46 -0.50
C GLY A 220 -8.20 -21.15 0.75
N ASN A 221 -7.24 -21.66 1.53
CA ASN A 221 -7.50 -22.32 2.79
C ASN A 221 -7.96 -21.31 3.85
N LEU A 222 -9.16 -21.48 4.41
CA LEU A 222 -9.70 -20.62 5.48
C LEU A 222 -8.75 -20.53 6.69
N ASP A 223 -8.07 -21.63 6.99
CA ASP A 223 -7.15 -21.81 8.12
C ASP A 223 -5.68 -21.53 7.76
N ALA A 224 -5.43 -20.89 6.61
CA ALA A 224 -4.09 -20.48 6.20
C ALA A 224 -3.38 -19.68 7.30
N GLN A 225 -2.06 -19.82 7.42
CA GLN A 225 -1.31 -19.08 8.43
C GLN A 225 -1.31 -17.58 8.15
N ILE A 226 -1.26 -17.20 6.87
CA ILE A 226 -1.32 -15.82 6.41
C ILE A 226 -2.68 -15.53 5.77
N THR A 227 -3.28 -14.42 6.16
CA THR A 227 -4.43 -13.81 5.49
C THR A 227 -3.95 -12.55 4.77
N TRP A 228 -4.16 -12.46 3.46
CA TRP A 228 -4.07 -11.21 2.73
C TRP A 228 -5.46 -10.63 2.53
N ILE A 229 -5.81 -9.59 3.27
CA ILE A 229 -7.05 -8.85 3.07
C ILE A 229 -6.82 -7.77 2.01
N GLU A 230 -7.53 -7.84 0.89
CA GLU A 230 -7.50 -6.85 -0.18
C GLU A 230 -8.77 -5.99 -0.11
N TYR A 231 -8.61 -4.73 0.29
CA TYR A 231 -9.64 -3.69 0.15
C TYR A 231 -9.57 -3.09 -1.25
N SER A 232 -10.58 -3.37 -2.06
CA SER A 232 -10.53 -3.11 -3.49
C SER A 232 -11.76 -2.40 -4.02
N ASP A 233 -11.54 -1.66 -5.11
CA ASP A 233 -12.57 -0.94 -5.86
C ASP A 233 -12.55 -1.43 -7.31
N VAL A 234 -13.71 -1.86 -7.81
CA VAL A 234 -13.89 -2.38 -9.18
C VAL A 234 -13.67 -1.32 -10.27
N GLN A 235 -13.64 -0.04 -9.92
CA GLN A 235 -13.32 1.09 -10.80
C GLN A 235 -11.89 1.61 -10.65
N CYS A 236 -11.12 1.11 -9.68
CA CYS A 236 -9.80 1.67 -9.43
C CYS A 236 -8.76 1.17 -10.46
N PRO A 237 -8.04 2.08 -11.14
CA PRO A 237 -6.95 1.70 -12.05
C PRO A 237 -5.85 0.88 -11.38
N PHE A 238 -5.57 1.17 -10.11
CA PHE A 238 -4.51 0.47 -9.37
C PHE A 238 -4.95 -0.92 -8.93
N CYS A 239 -6.22 -1.11 -8.55
CA CYS A 239 -6.77 -2.44 -8.32
C CYS A 239 -6.69 -3.29 -9.60
N ALA A 240 -7.12 -2.72 -10.73
CA ALA A 240 -7.00 -3.38 -12.02
C ALA A 240 -5.53 -3.72 -12.36
N LYS A 241 -4.59 -2.80 -12.11
CA LYS A 241 -3.15 -3.06 -12.28
C LYS A 241 -2.66 -4.22 -11.42
N LEU A 242 -2.99 -4.24 -10.13
CA LEU A 242 -2.56 -5.29 -9.19
C LEU A 242 -2.94 -6.70 -9.70
N HIS A 243 -4.19 -6.86 -10.13
CA HIS A 243 -4.73 -8.11 -10.69
C HIS A 243 -4.17 -8.41 -12.08
N ASN A 244 -4.18 -7.45 -13.01
CA ASN A 244 -3.70 -7.65 -14.39
C ASN A 244 -2.18 -7.93 -14.48
N GLU A 245 -1.39 -7.51 -13.48
CA GLU A 245 0.02 -7.86 -13.36
C GLU A 245 0.25 -9.25 -12.74
N GLY A 246 -0.81 -9.95 -12.31
CA GLY A 246 -0.75 -11.30 -11.79
C GLY A 246 -0.24 -11.40 -10.35
N THR A 247 -0.33 -10.32 -9.57
CA THR A 247 0.24 -10.29 -8.22
C THR A 247 -0.49 -11.26 -7.26
N PRO A 248 -1.82 -11.26 -7.15
CA PRO A 248 -2.57 -12.26 -6.37
C PRO A 248 -2.21 -13.70 -6.76
N GLU A 249 -2.18 -14.00 -8.05
CA GLU A 249 -1.91 -15.33 -8.59
C GLU A 249 -0.49 -15.80 -8.28
N ALA A 250 0.50 -14.92 -8.41
CA ALA A 250 1.90 -15.24 -8.09
C ALA A 250 2.06 -15.59 -6.60
N ILE A 251 1.40 -14.83 -5.71
CA ILE A 251 1.43 -15.08 -4.27
C ILE A 251 0.72 -16.40 -3.93
N LYS A 252 -0.48 -16.63 -4.47
CA LYS A 252 -1.20 -17.91 -4.31
C LYS A 252 -0.37 -19.09 -4.81
N ALA A 253 0.30 -18.95 -5.95
CA ALA A 253 1.13 -20.01 -6.53
C ALA A 253 2.37 -20.32 -5.69
N LYS A 254 2.98 -19.32 -5.04
CA LYS A 254 4.19 -19.49 -4.21
C LYS A 254 3.88 -20.11 -2.85
N TYR A 255 2.84 -19.64 -2.17
CA TYR A 255 2.56 -20.02 -0.77
C TYR A 255 1.49 -21.09 -0.61
N GLY A 256 0.67 -21.36 -1.64
CA GLY A 256 -0.31 -22.45 -1.61
C GLY A 256 -1.28 -22.33 -0.44
N ASP A 257 -1.33 -23.38 0.40
CA ASP A 257 -2.24 -23.48 1.55
C ASP A 257 -1.82 -22.62 2.75
N ASP A 258 -0.61 -22.05 2.74
CA ASP A 258 -0.12 -21.16 3.80
C ASP A 258 -0.72 -19.75 3.70
N ILE A 259 -1.38 -19.43 2.57
CA ILE A 259 -2.05 -18.14 2.36
C ILE A 259 -3.49 -18.27 1.84
N ASN A 260 -4.38 -17.42 2.37
CA ASN A 260 -5.63 -17.05 1.72
C ASN A 260 -5.65 -15.56 1.37
N ILE A 261 -6.43 -15.23 0.35
CA ILE A 261 -6.75 -13.84 0.01
C ILE A 261 -8.21 -13.62 0.38
N VAL A 262 -8.49 -12.51 1.07
CA VAL A 262 -9.83 -12.10 1.46
C VAL A 262 -10.16 -10.80 0.74
N PHE A 263 -11.05 -10.85 -0.25
CA PHE A 263 -11.50 -9.65 -0.96
C PHE A 263 -12.56 -8.92 -0.13
N GLN A 264 -12.38 -7.61 0.02
CA GLN A 264 -13.26 -6.68 0.73
C GLN A 264 -13.59 -5.49 -0.18
N HIS A 265 -14.85 -5.07 -0.20
CA HIS A 265 -15.23 -3.89 -0.98
C HIS A 265 -14.76 -2.60 -0.29
N PHE A 266 -14.16 -1.70 -1.08
CA PHE A 266 -13.80 -0.35 -0.66
C PHE A 266 -14.12 0.64 -1.79
N PRO A 267 -15.41 0.87 -2.09
CA PRO A 267 -15.80 1.74 -3.19
C PRO A 267 -15.47 3.20 -2.86
N LEU A 268 -14.67 3.83 -3.70
CA LEU A 268 -14.27 5.24 -3.52
C LEU A 268 -15.38 6.16 -4.04
N ASP A 269 -15.77 7.17 -3.26
CA ASP A 269 -16.90 8.06 -3.57
C ASP A 269 -16.79 8.79 -4.93
N PHE A 270 -15.57 8.98 -5.43
CA PHE A 270 -15.31 9.61 -6.72
C PHE A 270 -15.45 8.65 -7.93
N HIS A 271 -15.70 7.37 -7.68
CA HIS A 271 -16.01 6.36 -8.68
C HIS A 271 -17.52 6.10 -8.73
N ALA A 272 -18.19 6.69 -9.72
CA ALA A 272 -19.64 6.80 -9.79
C ALA A 272 -20.43 5.47 -9.77
N GLN A 273 -19.80 4.37 -10.14
CA GLN A 273 -20.38 3.02 -10.21
C GLN A 273 -19.77 2.06 -9.17
N ALA A 274 -18.78 2.47 -8.37
CA ALA A 274 -18.06 1.57 -7.48
C ALA A 274 -18.98 0.94 -6.42
N GLN A 275 -19.78 1.77 -5.73
CA GLN A 275 -20.71 1.30 -4.70
C GLN A 275 -21.74 0.31 -5.27
N LYS A 276 -22.37 0.64 -6.41
CA LYS A 276 -23.36 -0.24 -7.04
C LYS A 276 -22.73 -1.48 -7.69
N GLY A 277 -21.51 -1.37 -8.19
CA GLY A 277 -20.70 -2.50 -8.66
C GLY A 277 -20.41 -3.48 -7.53
N ALA A 278 -20.00 -2.98 -6.35
CA ALA A 278 -19.79 -3.79 -5.15
C ALA A 278 -21.08 -4.49 -4.68
N GLU A 279 -22.20 -3.77 -4.59
CA GLU A 279 -23.51 -4.38 -4.28
C GLU A 279 -23.90 -5.46 -5.31
N GLY A 280 -23.59 -5.24 -6.59
CA GLY A 280 -23.82 -6.21 -7.65
C GLY A 280 -22.98 -7.47 -7.52
N LEU A 281 -21.71 -7.34 -7.13
CA LEU A 281 -20.83 -8.45 -6.83
C LEU A 281 -21.35 -9.28 -5.63
N GLU A 282 -21.87 -8.62 -4.60
CA GLU A 282 -22.51 -9.28 -3.47
C GLU A 282 -23.78 -10.06 -3.88
N CYS A 283 -24.60 -9.48 -4.75
CA CYS A 283 -25.77 -10.15 -5.31
C CYS A 283 -25.41 -11.34 -6.23
N ILE A 284 -24.27 -11.28 -6.91
CA ILE A 284 -23.75 -12.40 -7.71
C ILE A 284 -23.30 -13.53 -6.78
N ALA A 285 -22.54 -13.21 -5.74
CA ALA A 285 -22.03 -14.20 -4.81
C ALA A 285 -23.13 -14.87 -3.98
N GLU A 286 -24.24 -14.17 -3.72
CA GLU A 286 -25.44 -14.77 -3.11
C GLU A 286 -25.95 -15.97 -3.92
N GLN A 287 -25.88 -15.88 -5.25
CA GLN A 287 -26.32 -16.96 -6.14
C GLN A 287 -25.24 -18.04 -6.30
N ASP A 288 -24.00 -17.63 -6.52
CA ASP A 288 -22.84 -18.52 -6.60
C ASP A 288 -21.55 -17.76 -6.26
N GLU A 289 -21.04 -17.97 -5.05
CA GLU A 289 -19.79 -17.36 -4.58
C GLU A 289 -18.57 -17.81 -5.41
N SER A 290 -18.62 -19.01 -5.99
CA SER A 290 -17.46 -19.61 -6.67
C SER A 290 -17.08 -18.89 -7.97
N VAL A 291 -18.01 -18.12 -8.55
CA VAL A 291 -17.76 -17.34 -9.78
C VAL A 291 -17.28 -15.92 -9.51
N LEU A 292 -17.22 -15.50 -8.24
CA LEU A 292 -16.95 -14.11 -7.90
C LEU A 292 -15.53 -13.67 -8.29
N TYR A 293 -14.50 -14.41 -7.88
CA TYR A 293 -13.11 -14.10 -8.24
C TYR A 293 -12.91 -14.08 -9.77
N PRO A 294 -13.39 -15.08 -10.54
CA PRO A 294 -13.40 -15.01 -12.00
C PRO A 294 -14.09 -13.77 -12.57
N ILE A 295 -15.20 -13.31 -11.98
CA ILE A 295 -15.91 -12.11 -12.43
C ILE A 295 -15.12 -10.84 -12.11
N ILE A 296 -14.54 -10.74 -10.91
CA ILE A 296 -13.67 -9.62 -10.51
C ILE A 296 -12.48 -9.51 -11.46
N ALA A 297 -11.81 -10.63 -11.77
CA ALA A 297 -10.73 -10.67 -12.74
C ALA A 297 -11.18 -10.18 -14.13
N GLN A 298 -12.33 -10.66 -14.63
CA GLN A 298 -12.91 -10.21 -15.91
C GLN A 298 -13.28 -8.71 -15.91
N LEU A 299 -13.70 -8.15 -14.78
CA LEU A 299 -13.95 -6.70 -14.65
C LEU A 299 -12.63 -5.92 -14.76
N TYR A 300 -11.59 -6.36 -14.07
CA TYR A 300 -10.28 -5.72 -14.11
C TYR A 300 -9.57 -5.84 -15.46
N GLU A 301 -9.72 -6.96 -16.16
CA GLU A 301 -9.21 -7.14 -17.53
C GLU A 301 -9.84 -6.13 -18.51
N LYS A 302 -11.10 -5.74 -18.28
CA LYS A 302 -11.83 -4.78 -19.13
C LYS A 302 -11.48 -3.32 -18.82
N TYR A 303 -10.67 -3.03 -17.81
CA TYR A 303 -10.32 -1.65 -17.44
C TYR A 303 -9.72 -0.85 -18.61
N PRO A 304 -10.11 0.42 -18.85
CA PRO A 304 -11.08 1.26 -18.10
C PRO A 304 -12.52 1.19 -18.64
N ASN A 305 -12.86 0.19 -19.45
CA ASN A 305 -14.13 0.08 -20.17
C ASN A 305 -15.12 -0.92 -19.54
N GLN A 306 -14.87 -1.33 -18.30
CA GLN A 306 -15.78 -2.23 -17.59
C GLN A 306 -17.11 -1.51 -17.29
N ASP A 307 -18.21 -2.21 -17.54
CA ASP A 307 -19.56 -1.69 -17.30
C ASP A 307 -20.09 -2.23 -15.97
N MET A 308 -20.10 -1.39 -14.94
CA MET A 308 -20.67 -1.73 -13.62
C MET A 308 -22.07 -1.15 -13.44
N THR A 309 -22.73 -0.74 -14.53
CA THR A 309 -24.18 -0.57 -14.50
C THR A 309 -24.86 -1.93 -14.32
N ILE A 310 -26.14 -1.91 -13.91
CA ILE A 310 -26.89 -3.15 -13.76
C ILE A 310 -26.93 -3.98 -15.06
N PRO A 311 -27.16 -3.39 -16.25
CA PRO A 311 -27.02 -4.12 -17.52
C PRO A 311 -25.66 -4.79 -17.71
N GLY A 312 -24.56 -4.09 -17.43
CA GLY A 312 -23.21 -4.65 -17.55
C GLY A 312 -22.93 -5.78 -16.56
N LEU A 313 -23.42 -5.63 -15.32
CA LEU A 313 -23.36 -6.67 -14.29
C LEU A 313 -24.19 -7.91 -14.69
N ILE A 314 -25.37 -7.72 -15.30
CA ILE A 314 -26.17 -8.83 -15.84
C ILE A 314 -25.45 -9.52 -17.01
N GLU A 315 -24.79 -8.77 -17.89
CA GLU A 315 -24.04 -9.33 -19.02
C GLU A 315 -22.89 -10.23 -18.55
N ILE A 316 -22.07 -9.74 -17.62
CA ILE A 316 -20.93 -10.50 -17.09
C ILE A 316 -21.41 -11.68 -16.24
N ALA A 317 -22.45 -11.50 -15.43
CA ALA A 317 -23.01 -12.55 -14.59
C ALA A 317 -23.67 -13.66 -15.43
N GLY A 318 -24.36 -13.31 -16.52
CA GLY A 318 -24.97 -14.27 -17.44
C GLY A 318 -23.97 -15.21 -18.10
N SER A 319 -22.73 -14.75 -18.34
CA SER A 319 -21.63 -15.60 -18.83
C SER A 319 -21.14 -16.64 -17.80
N ASN A 320 -21.58 -16.51 -16.54
CA ASN A 320 -21.21 -17.35 -15.41
C ASN A 320 -22.43 -18.09 -14.81
N ASN A 321 -23.51 -18.26 -15.58
CA ASN A 321 -24.76 -18.95 -15.18
C ASN A 321 -25.54 -18.30 -14.02
N ILE A 322 -25.35 -17.00 -13.79
CA ILE A 322 -26.13 -16.23 -12.80
C ILE A 322 -27.46 -15.79 -13.40
N ASN A 323 -28.53 -15.83 -12.60
CA ASN A 323 -29.85 -15.37 -13.01
C ASN A 323 -29.90 -13.83 -13.01
N GLY A 324 -30.03 -13.24 -14.20
CA GLY A 324 -30.08 -11.79 -14.39
C GLY A 324 -31.31 -11.10 -13.77
N GLU A 325 -32.48 -11.78 -13.71
CA GLU A 325 -33.68 -11.20 -13.10
C GLU A 325 -33.57 -11.14 -11.57
N GLU A 326 -33.01 -12.21 -10.95
CA GLU A 326 -32.72 -12.25 -9.52
C GLU A 326 -31.64 -11.24 -9.15
N LEU A 327 -30.59 -11.12 -9.99
CA LEU A 327 -29.53 -10.14 -9.83
C LEU A 327 -30.07 -8.70 -9.85
N GLN A 328 -30.87 -8.36 -10.87
CA GLN A 328 -31.52 -7.05 -10.96
C GLN A 328 -32.34 -6.75 -9.70
N THR A 329 -33.16 -7.70 -9.27
CA THR A 329 -34.02 -7.56 -8.09
C THR A 329 -33.21 -7.33 -6.82
N CYS A 330 -32.10 -8.07 -6.66
CA CYS A 330 -31.20 -7.91 -5.53
C CYS A 330 -30.56 -6.51 -5.51
N ILE A 331 -30.00 -6.05 -6.64
CA ILE A 331 -29.36 -4.74 -6.73
C ILE A 331 -30.36 -3.59 -6.49
N ASP A 332 -31.56 -3.69 -7.07
CA ASP A 332 -32.61 -2.66 -6.93
C ASP A 332 -33.12 -2.52 -5.49
N SER A 333 -33.12 -3.62 -4.74
CA SER A 333 -33.49 -3.60 -3.32
C SER A 333 -32.45 -2.92 -2.41
N GLY A 334 -31.21 -2.74 -2.89
CA GLY A 334 -30.09 -2.24 -2.09
C GLY A 334 -29.68 -3.19 -0.97
N LYS A 335 -29.93 -4.50 -1.12
CA LYS A 335 -29.77 -5.52 -0.07
C LYS A 335 -28.40 -5.50 0.61
N TYR A 336 -27.35 -5.22 -0.15
CA TYR A 336 -25.96 -5.28 0.31
C TYR A 336 -25.31 -3.91 0.54
N ALA A 337 -26.06 -2.80 0.46
CA ALA A 337 -25.51 -1.46 0.64
C ALA A 337 -24.86 -1.28 2.02
N GLU A 338 -25.52 -1.76 3.09
CA GLU A 338 -24.99 -1.71 4.46
C GLU A 338 -23.77 -2.62 4.62
N LYS A 339 -23.76 -3.81 4.00
CA LYS A 339 -22.62 -4.73 4.04
C LYS A 339 -21.38 -4.07 3.43
N VAL A 340 -21.49 -3.54 2.21
CA VAL A 340 -20.40 -2.85 1.51
C VAL A 340 -19.88 -1.65 2.32
N THR A 341 -20.78 -0.86 2.90
CA THR A 341 -20.39 0.27 3.77
C THR A 341 -19.64 -0.22 5.00
N SER A 342 -20.09 -1.31 5.63
CA SER A 342 -19.46 -1.90 6.80
C SER A 342 -18.06 -2.44 6.49
N GLN A 343 -17.86 -3.10 5.35
CA GLN A 343 -16.55 -3.59 4.92
C GLN A 343 -15.54 -2.44 4.80
N MET A 344 -15.93 -1.34 4.13
CA MET A 344 -15.09 -0.15 4.00
C MET A 344 -14.74 0.46 5.37
N ALA A 345 -15.74 0.62 6.25
CA ALA A 345 -15.54 1.17 7.59
C ALA A 345 -14.60 0.30 8.44
N ILE A 346 -14.73 -1.03 8.38
CA ILE A 346 -13.82 -1.96 9.07
C ILE A 346 -12.37 -1.77 8.59
N GLY A 347 -12.16 -1.62 7.28
CA GLY A 347 -10.82 -1.37 6.74
C GLY A 347 -10.20 -0.05 7.22
N GLN A 348 -11.02 1.00 7.26
CA GLN A 348 -10.61 2.32 7.78
C GLN A 348 -10.27 2.24 9.26
N ASP A 349 -11.15 1.68 10.07
CA ASP A 349 -11.04 1.70 11.53
C ASP A 349 -9.98 0.74 12.06
N ALA A 350 -9.86 -0.46 11.48
CA ALA A 350 -8.96 -1.49 11.97
C ALA A 350 -7.52 -1.35 11.44
N PHE A 351 -7.36 -0.85 10.21
CA PHE A 351 -6.07 -0.86 9.51
C PHE A 351 -5.66 0.50 8.92
N GLY A 352 -6.48 1.54 9.09
CA GLY A 352 -6.17 2.86 8.54
C GLY A 352 -6.20 2.91 7.01
N ILE A 353 -6.98 2.06 6.35
CA ILE A 353 -7.07 2.05 4.88
C ILE A 353 -7.76 3.33 4.40
N THR A 354 -7.06 4.11 3.56
CA THR A 354 -7.58 5.37 3.00
C THR A 354 -7.68 5.37 1.48
N GLY A 355 -7.38 4.25 0.82
CA GLY A 355 -7.35 4.14 -0.63
C GLY A 355 -7.21 2.70 -1.11
N THR A 356 -7.31 2.50 -2.43
CA THR A 356 -7.31 1.18 -3.05
C THR A 356 -6.20 1.00 -4.11
N PRO A 357 -5.63 -0.20 -4.26
CA PRO A 357 -5.84 -1.37 -3.39
C PRO A 357 -5.19 -1.16 -2.03
N GLY A 358 -5.96 -1.36 -0.96
CA GLY A 358 -5.47 -1.36 0.41
C GLY A 358 -5.20 -2.79 0.82
N ASN A 359 -3.94 -3.18 0.99
CA ASN A 359 -3.60 -4.56 1.28
C ASN A 359 -3.15 -4.72 2.73
N VAL A 360 -3.69 -5.72 3.43
CA VAL A 360 -3.29 -6.05 4.79
C VAL A 360 -2.84 -7.50 4.83
N LEU A 361 -1.58 -7.73 5.16
CA LEU A 361 -1.05 -9.07 5.43
C LEU A 361 -1.13 -9.32 6.93
N VAL A 362 -1.75 -10.43 7.33
CA VAL A 362 -1.93 -10.79 8.74
C VAL A 362 -1.42 -12.21 8.98
N ASN A 363 -0.59 -12.39 10.01
CA ASN A 363 -0.28 -13.71 10.55
C ASN A 363 -1.34 -14.09 11.59
N ASN A 364 -2.20 -15.05 11.25
CA ASN A 364 -3.33 -15.45 12.08
C ASN A 364 -2.93 -16.09 13.42
N ALA A 365 -1.68 -16.58 13.54
CA ALA A 365 -1.19 -17.20 14.76
C ALA A 365 -0.62 -16.17 15.75
N THR A 366 0.03 -15.11 15.25
CA THR A 366 0.70 -14.11 16.10
C THR A 366 -0.09 -12.82 16.27
N GLY A 367 -1.05 -12.53 15.39
CA GLY A 367 -1.75 -11.25 15.34
C GLY A 367 -0.90 -10.11 14.76
N GLU A 368 0.30 -10.43 14.25
CA GLU A 368 1.14 -9.49 13.51
C GLU A 368 0.50 -9.15 12.17
N TYR A 369 0.54 -7.87 11.79
CA TYR A 369 0.09 -7.42 10.48
C TYR A 369 0.96 -6.31 9.89
N GLU A 370 0.83 -6.15 8.58
CA GLU A 370 1.50 -5.12 7.78
C GLU A 370 0.52 -4.60 6.72
N VAL A 371 0.54 -3.29 6.48
CA VAL A 371 -0.29 -2.65 5.46
C VAL A 371 0.58 -2.27 4.26
N ILE A 372 0.23 -2.78 3.08
CA ILE A 372 0.84 -2.43 1.80
C ILE A 372 -0.17 -1.60 1.00
N SER A 373 -0.03 -0.27 1.05
CA SER A 373 -0.95 0.65 0.37
C SER A 373 -0.59 0.83 -1.11
N GLY A 374 -1.42 0.27 -2.00
CA GLY A 374 -1.29 0.42 -3.45
C GLY A 374 -0.88 -0.85 -4.19
N ALA A 375 -0.76 -0.72 -5.51
CA ALA A 375 -0.52 -1.82 -6.45
C ALA A 375 0.97 -2.13 -6.61
N TYR A 376 1.53 -2.87 -5.65
CA TYR A 376 2.91 -3.34 -5.66
C TYR A 376 3.06 -4.69 -6.38
N PRO A 377 4.26 -5.01 -6.90
CA PRO A 377 4.54 -6.33 -7.46
C PRO A 377 4.60 -7.42 -6.38
N ALA A 378 4.41 -8.67 -6.78
CA ALA A 378 4.47 -9.84 -5.90
C ALA A 378 5.71 -9.88 -5.00
N SER A 379 6.88 -9.48 -5.48
CA SER A 379 8.11 -9.45 -4.69
C SER A 379 8.03 -8.60 -3.41
N ALA A 380 7.20 -7.55 -3.39
CA ALA A 380 6.98 -6.75 -2.19
C ALA A 380 6.17 -7.51 -1.13
N PHE A 381 5.10 -8.19 -1.54
CA PHE A 381 4.28 -9.04 -0.68
C PHE A 381 5.09 -10.24 -0.19
N GLU A 382 5.86 -10.88 -1.07
CA GLU A 382 6.72 -12.01 -0.73
C GLU A 382 7.71 -11.67 0.39
N ALA A 383 8.36 -10.50 0.32
CA ALA A 383 9.32 -10.08 1.34
C ALA A 383 8.68 -9.97 2.74
N VAL A 384 7.44 -9.48 2.80
CA VAL A 384 6.67 -9.36 4.05
C VAL A 384 6.21 -10.72 4.54
N ILE A 385 5.60 -11.53 3.67
CA ILE A 385 5.12 -12.88 3.99
C ILE A 385 6.27 -13.77 4.49
N ASP A 386 7.41 -13.77 3.80
CA ASP A 386 8.60 -14.54 4.18
C ASP A 386 9.17 -14.10 5.54
N SER A 387 8.93 -12.86 5.96
CA SER A 387 9.32 -12.35 7.28
C SER A 387 8.31 -12.71 8.37
N MET A 388 7.02 -12.69 8.05
CA MET A 388 5.94 -13.09 8.96
C MET A 388 5.95 -14.60 9.27
N LEU A 389 6.39 -15.43 8.33
CA LEU A 389 6.43 -16.89 8.46
C LEU A 389 7.66 -17.44 9.22
N LYS A 390 8.69 -16.61 9.44
CA LYS A 390 9.88 -16.98 10.25
C LYS A 390 9.57 -16.99 11.74
#